data_AF-A0A6V7M491-F1
#
_entry.id   AF-A0A6V7M491-F1
#
_cell.length_a   1.000
_cell.length_b   1.000
_cell.length_c   1.000
_cell.angle_alpha   90.00
_cell.angle_beta   90.00
_cell.angle_gamma   90.00
#
_symmetry.space_group_name_H-M   'P 1'
#
loop_
_entity.id
_entity.type
_entity.pdbx_description
1 polymer ?
#
loop_
_entity_poly.entity_id
_entity_poly.type
_entity_poly.pdbx_seq_one_letter_code
_entity_poly.pdbx_strand_id
1 'polypeptide(L)'
;MGDSLDGTGESAPESQNIVVMDYTSVINFLKKIVMILAPDEDAVPVGFISALDDKSHQEYIRKFISDPQVWALCIQRTSTK
;
A
#
# COMPACT_ATOMS: atom_id res chain seq x y z
N MET A 1 5.23 2.27 55.61
CA MET A 1 6.05 2.03 54.41
C MET A 1 5.16 1.20 53.50
N GLY A 2 4.37 1.76 52.59
CA GLY A 2 4.70 2.82 51.65
C GLY A 2 5.55 2.21 50.54
N ASP A 3 4.91 1.59 49.55
CA ASP A 3 5.16 1.82 48.12
C ASP A 3 4.19 0.95 47.29
N SER A 4 3.16 1.58 46.74
CA SER A 4 2.35 0.99 45.68
C SER A 4 3.13 1.20 44.38
N LEU A 5 3.43 0.10 43.68
CA LEU A 5 3.94 0.12 42.30
C LEU A 5 2.87 0.66 41.35
N ASP A 6 2.68 1.97 41.36
CA ASP A 6 2.09 2.70 40.24
C ASP A 6 3.13 2.72 39.13
N GLY A 7 3.11 1.68 38.30
CA GLY A 7 3.84 1.64 37.04
C GLY A 7 3.19 2.61 36.05
N THR A 8 3.24 3.91 36.35
CA THR A 8 2.96 4.97 35.40
C THR A 8 4.02 4.93 34.32
N GLY A 9 3.60 4.53 33.12
CA GLY A 9 4.48 4.54 31.97
C GLY A 9 4.04 3.59 30.88
N GLU A 10 2.73 3.48 30.59
CA GLU A 10 2.36 3.25 29.19
C GLU A 10 2.99 4.40 28.41
N SER A 11 4.17 4.15 27.82
CA SER A 11 4.75 5.04 26.83
C SER A 11 3.69 5.15 25.75
N ALA A 12 2.92 6.23 25.79
CA ALA A 12 2.02 6.60 24.72
C ALA A 12 2.85 6.48 23.44
N PRO A 13 2.40 5.70 22.44
CA PRO A 13 3.18 5.53 21.22
C PRO A 13 3.46 6.93 20.70
N GLU A 14 4.74 7.29 20.62
CA GLU A 14 5.14 8.59 20.08
C GLU A 14 4.45 8.71 18.73
N SER A 15 3.63 9.75 18.58
CA SER A 15 2.91 10.03 17.34
C SER A 15 3.93 10.22 16.23
N GLN A 16 4.30 9.13 15.57
CA GLN A 16 5.16 9.18 14.41
C GLN A 16 4.42 9.99 13.36
N ASN A 17 5.06 11.05 12.85
CA ASN A 17 4.52 11.85 11.77
C ASN A 17 4.59 11.00 10.49
N ILE A 18 3.64 10.08 10.32
CA ILE A 18 3.56 9.21 9.16
C ILE A 18 2.89 10.03 8.04
N VAL A 19 3.70 10.55 7.13
CA VAL A 19 3.19 11.09 5.87
C VAL A 19 2.74 9.92 5.01
N VAL A 20 1.44 9.69 4.99
CA VAL A 20 0.81 8.68 4.14
C VAL A 20 0.91 9.15 2.68
N MET A 21 1.50 8.32 1.81
CA MET A 21 1.58 8.61 0.37
C MET A 21 0.18 8.69 -0.22
N ASP A 22 -0.08 9.68 -1.07
CA ASP A 22 -1.39 9.78 -1.71
C ASP A 22 -1.61 8.67 -2.74
N TYR A 23 -2.88 8.33 -2.96
CA TYR A 23 -3.29 7.29 -3.88
C TYR A 23 -2.69 7.47 -5.29
N THR A 24 -2.67 8.70 -5.81
CA THR A 24 -2.19 8.99 -7.16
C THR A 24 -0.69 8.73 -7.28
N SER A 25 0.09 9.08 -6.27
CA SER A 25 1.52 8.79 -6.20
C SER A 25 1.81 7.29 -6.23
N VAL A 26 1.06 6.48 -5.46
CA VAL A 26 1.18 5.02 -5.48
C VAL A 26 0.84 4.45 -6.86
N ILE A 27 -0.25 4.89 -7.48
CA ILE A 27 -0.64 4.45 -8.82
C ILE A 27 0.44 4.77 -9.86
N ASN A 28 0.98 5.98 -9.83
CA ASN A 28 2.04 6.39 -10.76
C ASN A 28 3.33 5.60 -10.54
N PHE A 29 3.66 5.28 -9.29
CA PHE A 29 4.77 4.39 -8.97
C PHE A 29 4.55 2.99 -9.54
N LEU A 30 3.39 2.38 -9.30
CA LEU A 30 3.08 1.05 -9.80
C LEU A 30 3.14 0.97 -11.33
N LYS A 31 2.65 1.98 -12.05
CA LYS A 31 2.76 2.06 -13.52
C LYS A 31 4.22 2.01 -14.00
N LYS A 32 5.13 2.73 -13.33
CA LYS A 32 6.57 2.69 -13.66
C LYS A 32 7.17 1.31 -13.39
N ILE A 33 6.85 0.70 -12.24
CA ILE A 33 7.33 -0.63 -11.89
C ILE A 33 6.85 -1.67 -12.91
N VAL A 34 5.58 -1.63 -13.29
CA VAL A 34 5.04 -2.57 -14.28
C VAL A 34 5.75 -2.44 -15.63
N MET A 35 6.09 -1.23 -16.08
CA MET A 35 6.88 -1.05 -17.31
C MET A 35 8.30 -1.62 -17.19
N ILE A 36 8.93 -1.53 -16.02
CA ILE A 36 10.25 -2.13 -15.78
C ILE A 36 10.16 -3.67 -15.80
N LEU A 37 9.08 -4.23 -15.25
CA LEU A 37 8.86 -5.68 -15.18
C LEU A 37 8.36 -6.30 -16.50
N ALA A 38 7.89 -5.48 -17.42
CA ALA A 38 7.41 -5.89 -18.75
C ALA A 38 8.16 -5.12 -19.85
N PRO A 39 9.46 -5.39 -20.05
CA PRO A 39 10.29 -4.61 -20.99
C PRO A 39 9.87 -4.76 -22.45
N ASP A 40 9.12 -5.82 -22.79
CA ASP A 40 8.60 -6.07 -24.14
C ASP A 40 7.39 -5.18 -24.50
N GLU A 41 6.80 -4.45 -23.55
CA GLU A 41 5.66 -3.57 -23.83
C GLU A 41 6.11 -2.10 -23.87
N ASP A 42 5.85 -1.42 -24.98
CA ASP A 42 6.15 0.02 -25.17
C ASP A 42 5.32 0.96 -24.26
N ALA A 43 4.33 0.42 -23.54
CA ALA A 43 3.44 1.18 -22.68
C ALA A 43 2.97 0.34 -21.48
N VAL A 44 2.29 0.98 -20.54
CA VAL A 44 1.66 0.28 -19.42
C VAL A 44 0.61 -0.72 -19.96
N PRO A 45 0.66 -2.01 -19.57
CA PRO A 45 -0.26 -3.03 -20.06
C PRO A 45 -1.73 -2.64 -19.85
N VAL A 46 -2.57 -2.79 -20.88
CA VAL A 46 -4.01 -2.43 -20.81
C VAL A 46 -4.73 -3.20 -19.71
N GLY A 47 -4.39 -4.48 -19.52
CA GLY A 47 -4.94 -5.29 -18.43
C GLY A 47 -4.61 -4.72 -17.05
N PHE A 48 -3.43 -4.14 -16.88
CA PHE A 48 -3.06 -3.47 -15.63
C PHE A 48 -3.86 -2.16 -15.45
N ILE A 49 -4.02 -1.35 -16.50
CA ILE A 49 -4.84 -0.13 -16.45
C ILE A 49 -6.29 -0.47 -16.06
N SER A 50 -6.88 -1.49 -16.70
CA SER A 50 -8.24 -1.94 -16.39
C SER A 50 -8.35 -2.45 -14.96
N ALA A 51 -7.33 -3.14 -14.45
CA ALA A 51 -7.31 -3.59 -13.06
C ALA A 51 -7.25 -2.40 -12.07
N LEU A 52 -6.59 -1.29 -12.41
CA LEU A 52 -6.57 -0.09 -11.57
C LEU A 52 -7.91 0.67 -11.55
N ASP A 53 -8.75 0.49 -12.57
CA ASP A 53 -10.08 1.11 -12.63
C ASP A 53 -11.14 0.33 -11.81
N ASP A 54 -10.88 -0.95 -11.54
CA ASP A 54 -11.77 -1.79 -10.71
C ASP A 54 -11.90 -1.25 -9.29
N LYS A 55 -13.14 -0.97 -8.87
CA LYS A 55 -13.44 -0.37 -7.56
C LYS A 55 -12.92 -1.18 -6.38
N SER A 56 -12.93 -2.50 -6.48
CA SER A 56 -12.46 -3.39 -5.41
C SER A 56 -10.94 -3.26 -5.27
N HIS A 57 -10.21 -3.27 -6.39
CA HIS A 57 -8.77 -3.05 -6.39
C HIS A 57 -8.39 -1.67 -5.85
N GLN A 58 -9.13 -0.62 -6.22
CA GLN A 58 -8.89 0.72 -5.65
C GLN A 58 -9.06 0.73 -4.13
N GLU A 59 -10.05 0.00 -3.60
CA GLU A 59 -10.24 -0.13 -2.16
C GLU A 59 -9.08 -0.89 -1.49
N TYR A 60 -8.58 -1.97 -2.10
CA TYR A 60 -7.41 -2.69 -1.59
C TYR A 60 -6.16 -1.81 -1.54
N ILE A 61 -5.94 -0.99 -2.57
CA ILE A 61 -4.82 -0.04 -2.61
C ILE A 61 -4.99 1.03 -1.53
N ARG A 62 -6.19 1.59 -1.36
CA ARG A 62 -6.46 2.57 -0.29
C ARG A 62 -6.24 1.96 1.10
N LYS A 63 -6.69 0.73 1.33
CA LYS A 63 -6.43 -0.01 2.56
C LYS A 63 -4.94 -0.24 2.78
N PHE A 64 -4.20 -0.71 1.78
CA PHE A 64 -2.74 -0.85 1.88
C PHE A 64 -2.02 0.46 2.24
N ILE A 65 -2.51 1.60 1.76
CA ILE A 65 -1.93 2.91 2.04
C ILE A 65 -2.25 3.40 3.47
N SER A 66 -3.48 3.19 3.94
CA SER A 66 -3.99 3.83 5.16
C SER A 66 -4.13 2.91 6.37
N ASP A 67 -4.21 1.59 6.17
CA ASP A 67 -4.38 0.60 7.22
C ASP A 67 -3.03 -0.06 7.55
N PRO A 68 -2.43 0.23 8.72
CA PRO A 68 -1.14 -0.32 9.11
C PRO A 68 -1.17 -1.85 9.32
N GLN A 69 -2.35 -2.48 9.40
CA GLN A 69 -2.47 -3.93 9.46
C GLN A 69 -2.31 -4.60 8.09
N VAL A 70 -2.43 -3.83 6.99
CA VAL A 70 -2.26 -4.31 5.62
C VAL A 70 -0.80 -4.14 5.19
N TRP A 71 0.00 -5.19 5.42
CA TRP A 71 1.45 -5.17 5.23
C TRP A 71 1.90 -5.42 3.78
N ALA A 72 1.00 -5.90 2.91
CA ALA A 72 1.35 -6.22 1.52
C ALA A 72 0.18 -6.01 0.56
N LEU A 73 0.51 -5.57 -0.66
CA LEU A 73 -0.36 -5.51 -1.82
C LEU A 73 0.22 -6.41 -2.91
N CYS A 74 -0.51 -7.44 -3.31
CA CYS A 74 -0.10 -8.34 -4.39
C CYS A 74 -0.75 -7.92 -5.71
N ILE A 75 0.07 -7.77 -6.76
CA ILE A 75 -0.40 -7.51 -8.12
C ILE A 75 0.01 -8.70 -8.98
N GLN A 76 -0.99 -9.42 -9.50
CA GLN A 76 -0.76 -10.63 -10.26
C GLN A 76 -1.14 -10.41 -11.72
N ARG A 77 -0.18 -10.65 -12.62
CA ARG A 77 -0.43 -10.78 -14.05
C ARG A 77 -0.73 -12.25 -14.34
N THR A 78 -1.95 -12.56 -14.76
CA THR A 78 -2.32 -13.90 -15.23
C THR A 78 -2.29 -13.96 -16.75
N SER A 79 -1.85 -15.08 -17.30
CA SER A 79 -1.97 -15.39 -18.72
C SER A 79 -3.00 -16.50 -18.86
N THR A 80 -4.10 -16.23 -19.56
CA THR A 80 -5.03 -17.27 -19.99
C THR A 80 -4.49 -17.85 -21.29
N LYS A 81 -3.61 -18.85 -21.19
CA LYS A 81 -3.21 -19.63 -22.36
C LYS A 81 -4.31 -20.59 -22.76
#